data_AF-A0A8T3T3M8-F1
#
_entry.id   AF-A0A8T3T3M8-F1
#
_cell.length_a   1.000
_cell.length_b   1.000
_cell.length_c   1.000
_cell.angle_alpha   90.00
_cell.angle_beta   90.00
_cell.angle_gamma   90.00
#
_symmetry.space_group_name_H-M   'P 1'
#
loop_
_entity.id
_entity.type
_entity.pdbx_description
1 polymer ?
#
loop_
_entity_poly.entity_id
_entity_poly.type
_entity_poly.pdbx_seq_one_letter_code
_entity_poly.pdbx_strand_id
1 'polypeptide(L)'
;MAARLRAKPGGDGIGITIGDFATAKADGTFSLAYLVWNTIMNLTTQQAQVACFQNVAAHLEPGGCFVIEVGVPDLQRVAPGETFHVFQWTEAHQGIDEYDVARQGLVSHHFRTIDGQVELRSIPFRYVWPAELDLMAQLAGMALRDRWSGWRQEPFTSDSRQHVSVWEKPPSAQI
;
A
#
# COMPACT_ATOMS: atom_id res chain seq x y z
N MET A 1 -17.76 -3.52 6.84
CA MET A 1 -17.16 -2.23 6.43
C MET A 1 -18.08 -1.42 5.52
N ALA A 2 -18.47 -1.92 4.33
CA ALA A 2 -19.29 -1.16 3.37
C ALA A 2 -20.61 -0.59 3.94
N ALA A 3 -21.35 -1.37 4.75
CA ALA A 3 -22.56 -0.90 5.42
C ALA A 3 -22.32 0.31 6.35
N ARG A 4 -21.15 0.36 7.01
CA ARG A 4 -20.76 1.50 7.87
C ARG A 4 -20.38 2.73 7.05
N LEU A 5 -19.85 2.54 5.84
CA LEU A 5 -19.54 3.66 4.93
C LEU A 5 -20.83 4.28 4.39
N ARG A 6 -21.80 3.46 3.95
CA ARG A 6 -23.12 3.94 3.49
C ARG A 6 -23.88 4.71 4.58
N ALA A 7 -23.77 4.29 5.83
CA ALA A 7 -24.43 4.95 6.94
C ALA A 7 -23.87 6.35 7.28
N LYS A 8 -22.75 6.79 6.69
CA LYS A 8 -22.21 8.14 6.91
C LYS A 8 -22.94 9.17 6.04
N PRO A 9 -23.08 10.43 6.48
CA PRO A 9 -23.61 11.50 5.62
C PRO A 9 -22.87 11.56 4.28
N GLY A 10 -23.61 11.50 3.17
CA GLY A 10 -23.05 11.47 1.80
C GLY A 10 -22.57 10.10 1.31
N GLY A 11 -22.65 9.05 2.14
CA GLY A 11 -22.17 7.71 1.82
C GLY A 11 -22.90 7.04 0.65
N ASP A 12 -24.17 7.38 0.43
CA ASP A 12 -24.97 6.87 -0.69
C ASP A 12 -24.48 7.39 -2.06
N GLY A 13 -23.73 8.50 -2.08
CA GLY A 13 -23.11 9.04 -3.29
C GLY A 13 -21.78 8.39 -3.66
N ILE A 14 -21.28 7.46 -2.86
CA ILE A 14 -19.99 6.78 -3.08
C ILE A 14 -20.25 5.42 -3.73
N GLY A 15 -19.79 5.23 -4.96
CA GLY A 15 -19.79 3.93 -5.62
C GLY A 15 -18.97 2.90 -4.82
N ILE A 16 -19.53 1.71 -4.60
CA ILE A 16 -18.85 0.62 -3.86
C ILE A 16 -18.83 -0.63 -4.72
N THR A 17 -17.61 -1.11 -5.01
CA THR A 17 -17.38 -2.41 -5.61
C THR A 17 -16.85 -3.36 -4.54
N ILE A 18 -17.48 -4.53 -4.38
CA ILE A 18 -17.04 -5.56 -3.43
C ILE A 18 -16.25 -6.62 -4.19
N GLY A 19 -15.00 -6.83 -3.79
CA GLY A 19 -14.13 -7.86 -4.37
C GLY A 19 -12.67 -7.69 -3.95
N ASP A 20 -11.80 -8.53 -4.49
CA ASP A 20 -10.36 -8.37 -4.38
C ASP A 20 -9.90 -7.20 -5.26
N PHE A 21 -9.32 -6.17 -4.68
CA PHE A 21 -8.92 -4.96 -5.42
C PHE A 21 -7.81 -5.22 -6.45
N ALA A 22 -7.12 -6.37 -6.39
CA ALA A 22 -6.19 -6.79 -7.43
C ALA A 22 -6.90 -7.08 -8.77
N THR A 23 -8.19 -7.43 -8.76
CA THR A 23 -8.90 -7.92 -9.97
C THR A 23 -10.32 -7.38 -10.16
N ALA A 24 -10.97 -6.92 -9.08
CA ALA A 24 -12.31 -6.36 -9.12
C ALA A 24 -12.37 -5.15 -10.07
N LYS A 25 -13.48 -5.05 -10.80
CA LYS A 25 -13.74 -3.98 -11.77
C LYS A 25 -14.79 -3.03 -11.22
N ALA A 26 -14.42 -1.77 -11.06
CA ALA A 26 -15.36 -0.70 -10.76
C ALA A 26 -15.90 -0.14 -12.08
N ASP A 27 -17.15 0.31 -12.09
CA ASP A 27 -17.74 0.90 -13.28
C ASP A 27 -17.10 2.27 -13.58
N GLY A 28 -16.70 2.46 -14.84
CA GLY A 28 -16.14 3.72 -15.35
C GLY A 28 -14.62 3.77 -15.42
N THR A 29 -14.13 4.94 -15.82
CA THR A 29 -12.71 5.31 -15.83
C THR A 29 -12.45 6.48 -14.90
N PHE A 30 -11.22 6.61 -14.42
CA PHE A 30 -10.86 7.58 -13.40
C PHE A 30 -9.58 8.32 -13.77
N SER A 31 -9.52 9.61 -13.44
CA SER A 31 -8.29 10.40 -13.51
C SER A 31 -7.32 10.11 -12.36
N LEU A 32 -7.79 9.48 -11.28
CA LEU A 32 -7.00 9.14 -10.10
C LEU A 32 -7.46 7.81 -9.50
N ALA A 33 -6.49 6.94 -9.21
CA ALA A 33 -6.63 5.79 -8.32
C ALA A 33 -5.61 5.92 -7.19
N TYR A 34 -5.94 5.46 -5.99
CA TYR A 34 -4.98 5.49 -4.88
C TYR A 34 -5.14 4.34 -3.90
N LEU A 35 -4.01 3.94 -3.30
CA LEU A 35 -3.94 3.02 -2.16
C LEU A 35 -3.12 3.69 -1.05
N VAL A 36 -3.76 3.99 0.08
CA VAL A 36 -3.10 4.64 1.23
C VAL A 36 -2.85 3.67 2.38
N TRP A 37 -1.99 4.06 3.32
CA TRP A 37 -1.71 3.30 4.54
C TRP A 37 -1.38 1.82 4.29
N ASN A 38 -0.35 1.57 3.50
CA ASN A 38 0.18 0.22 3.23
C ASN A 38 -0.81 -0.73 2.54
N THR A 39 -1.92 -0.23 1.97
CA THR A 39 -2.97 -1.10 1.42
C THR A 39 -2.42 -2.10 0.39
N ILE A 40 -1.46 -1.69 -0.46
CA ILE A 40 -0.80 -2.58 -1.43
C ILE A 40 -0.15 -3.82 -0.80
N MET A 41 0.32 -3.73 0.44
CA MET A 41 0.99 -4.84 1.15
C MET A 41 0.01 -5.94 1.58
N ASN A 42 -1.31 -5.68 1.58
CA ASN A 42 -2.33 -6.70 1.86
C ASN A 42 -2.41 -7.76 0.74
N LEU A 43 -1.87 -7.45 -0.44
CA LEU A 43 -1.65 -8.45 -1.48
C LEU A 43 -0.34 -9.19 -1.18
N THR A 44 -0.46 -10.37 -0.60
CA THR A 44 0.67 -11.12 -0.02
C THR A 44 1.53 -11.86 -1.05
N THR A 45 1.36 -11.58 -2.34
CA THR A 45 2.19 -12.11 -3.42
C THR A 45 2.57 -11.00 -4.40
N GLN A 46 3.76 -11.11 -4.99
CA GLN A 46 4.18 -10.17 -6.04
C GLN A 46 3.22 -10.21 -7.24
N GLN A 47 2.75 -11.39 -7.62
CA GLN A 47 1.80 -11.54 -8.74
C GLN A 47 0.49 -10.78 -8.49
N ALA A 48 -0.05 -10.83 -7.28
CA ALA A 48 -1.25 -10.07 -6.93
C ALA A 48 -0.99 -8.56 -6.97
N GLN A 49 0.17 -8.11 -6.47
CA GLN A 49 0.57 -6.69 -6.57
C GLN A 49 0.68 -6.24 -8.05
N VAL A 50 1.33 -7.02 -8.91
CA VAL A 50 1.38 -6.76 -10.36
C VAL A 50 -0.03 -6.71 -10.97
N ALA A 51 -0.90 -7.68 -10.64
CA ALA A 51 -2.27 -7.71 -11.12
C ALA A 51 -3.04 -6.45 -10.69
N CYS A 52 -2.82 -5.94 -9.48
CA CYS A 52 -3.39 -4.68 -9.02
C CYS A 52 -2.93 -3.48 -9.86
N PHE A 53 -1.62 -3.37 -10.16
CA PHE A 53 -1.12 -2.30 -11.04
C PHE A 53 -1.76 -2.35 -12.43
N GLN A 54 -1.87 -3.55 -13.02
CA GLN A 54 -2.55 -3.74 -14.31
C GLN A 54 -4.03 -3.41 -14.23
N ASN A 55 -4.69 -3.80 -13.13
CA ASN A 55 -6.09 -3.50 -12.88
C ASN A 55 -6.31 -1.99 -12.79
N VAL A 56 -5.47 -1.28 -12.03
CA VAL A 56 -5.51 0.19 -11.94
C VAL A 56 -5.30 0.83 -13.31
N ALA A 57 -4.28 0.42 -14.06
CA ALA A 57 -4.01 0.98 -15.38
C ALA A 57 -5.19 0.80 -16.35
N ALA A 58 -5.95 -0.30 -16.23
CA ALA A 58 -7.17 -0.52 -17.02
C ALA A 58 -8.33 0.42 -16.65
N HIS A 59 -8.37 0.92 -15.41
CA HIS A 59 -9.38 1.88 -14.94
C HIS A 59 -8.93 3.34 -15.11
N LEU A 60 -7.64 3.60 -15.33
CA LEU A 60 -7.15 4.97 -15.52
C LEU A 60 -7.42 5.47 -16.94
N GLU A 61 -7.91 6.71 -17.01
CA GLU A 61 -7.92 7.50 -18.24
C GLU A 61 -6.48 7.77 -18.71
N PRO A 62 -6.24 8.05 -20.00
CA PRO A 62 -4.95 8.56 -20.47
C PRO A 62 -4.61 9.87 -19.72
N GLY A 63 -3.39 9.97 -19.17
CA GLY A 63 -2.98 11.05 -18.25
C GLY A 63 -3.42 10.85 -16.79
N GLY A 64 -4.15 9.78 -16.50
CA GLY A 64 -4.59 9.43 -15.15
C GLY A 64 -3.43 8.98 -14.26
N CYS A 65 -3.57 9.19 -12.95
CA CYS A 65 -2.52 8.93 -11.96
C CYS A 65 -2.88 7.77 -11.03
N PHE A 66 -1.88 6.96 -10.68
CA PHE A 66 -1.93 6.01 -9.57
C PHE A 66 -1.05 6.50 -8.42
N VAL A 67 -1.62 6.60 -7.21
CA VAL A 67 -0.89 7.08 -6.02
C VAL A 67 -0.83 5.98 -4.95
N ILE A 68 0.35 5.69 -4.43
CA ILE A 68 0.51 4.79 -3.29
C ILE A 68 1.22 5.50 -2.15
N GLU A 69 0.66 5.41 -0.94
CA GLU A 69 1.35 5.67 0.33
C GLU A 69 1.69 4.35 1.01
N VAL A 70 2.99 4.08 1.21
CA VAL A 70 3.47 2.83 1.80
C VAL A 70 4.80 3.03 2.55
N GLY A 71 5.00 2.26 3.62
CA GLY A 71 6.23 2.20 4.39
C GLY A 71 7.41 1.63 3.60
N VAL A 72 8.61 2.09 3.95
CA VAL A 72 9.87 1.45 3.53
C VAL A 72 10.21 0.38 4.59
N PRO A 73 10.52 -0.87 4.21
CA PRO A 73 10.75 -1.93 5.18
C PRO A 73 12.01 -1.63 6.02
N ASP A 74 11.90 -1.78 7.34
CA ASP A 74 12.92 -1.40 8.31
C ASP A 74 14.06 -2.46 8.44
N LEU A 75 14.42 -3.15 7.35
CA LEU A 75 15.38 -4.26 7.36
C LEU A 75 16.77 -3.88 7.88
N GLN A 76 17.19 -2.62 7.74
CA GLN A 76 18.44 -2.13 8.30
C GLN A 76 18.47 -2.14 9.84
N ARG A 77 17.30 -2.27 10.48
CA ARG A 77 17.13 -2.33 11.93
C ARG A 77 16.91 -3.77 12.43
N VAL A 78 16.98 -4.75 11.53
CA VAL A 78 16.96 -6.18 11.85
C VAL A 78 18.40 -6.67 11.86
N ALA A 79 18.84 -7.23 12.97
CA ALA A 79 20.20 -7.76 13.07
C ALA A 79 20.38 -8.99 12.15
N PRO A 80 21.58 -9.23 11.60
CA PRO A 80 21.83 -10.41 10.77
C PRO A 80 21.46 -11.71 11.50
N GLY A 81 20.59 -12.53 10.89
CA GLY A 81 20.10 -13.79 11.47
C GLY A 81 18.82 -13.66 12.29
N GLU A 82 18.40 -12.44 12.65
CA GLU A 82 17.14 -12.17 13.31
C GLU A 82 16.01 -11.92 12.29
N THR A 83 14.77 -12.10 12.74
CA THR A 83 13.58 -11.87 11.91
C THR A 83 12.63 -10.83 12.50
N PHE A 84 12.78 -10.46 13.78
CA PHE A 84 11.84 -9.58 14.48
C PHE A 84 12.36 -8.13 14.60
N HIS A 85 11.46 -7.16 14.43
CA HIS A 85 11.69 -5.75 14.67
C HIS A 85 10.55 -5.12 15.48
N VAL A 86 10.86 -4.52 16.64
CA VAL A 86 9.88 -3.73 17.41
C VAL A 86 9.79 -2.34 16.81
N PHE A 87 8.70 -2.04 16.10
CA PHE A 87 8.48 -0.73 15.47
C PHE A 87 7.73 0.25 16.39
N GLN A 88 6.99 -0.26 17.38
CA GLN A 88 6.26 0.57 18.34
C GLN A 88 6.25 -0.06 19.73
N TRP A 89 6.48 0.76 20.74
CA TRP A 89 6.42 0.37 22.14
C TRP A 89 5.76 1.46 22.99
N THR A 90 4.50 1.25 23.37
CA THR A 90 3.80 2.04 24.39
C THR A 90 3.16 1.10 25.40
N GLU A 91 2.63 1.60 26.52
CA GLU A 91 1.93 0.75 27.51
C GLU A 91 0.69 0.07 26.91
N ALA A 92 -0.05 0.79 26.07
CA ALA A 92 -1.30 0.30 25.47
C ALA A 92 -1.10 -0.48 24.16
N HIS A 93 0.06 -0.38 23.51
CA HIS A 93 0.30 -1.00 22.21
C HIS A 93 1.78 -1.35 21.98
N GLN A 94 2.04 -2.61 21.69
CA GLN A 94 3.33 -3.09 21.21
C GLN A 94 3.17 -3.63 19.78
N GLY A 95 3.98 -3.09 18.88
CA GLY A 95 4.02 -3.46 17.46
C GLY A 95 5.34 -4.14 17.14
N ILE A 96 5.26 -5.38 16.67
CA ILE A 96 6.41 -6.19 16.29
C ILE A 96 6.20 -6.72 14.88
N ASP A 97 7.16 -6.48 14.01
CA ASP A 97 7.18 -7.01 12.66
C ASP A 97 8.12 -8.22 12.58
N GLU A 98 7.63 -9.32 12.01
CA GLU A 98 8.40 -10.53 11.69
C GLU A 98 8.64 -10.62 10.18
N TYR A 99 9.89 -10.71 9.75
CA TYR A 99 10.29 -10.68 8.35
C TYR A 99 10.70 -12.06 7.81
N ASP A 100 10.16 -12.45 6.66
CA ASP A 100 10.79 -13.41 5.72
C ASP A 100 11.47 -12.59 4.62
N VAL A 101 12.76 -12.29 4.82
CA VAL A 101 13.53 -11.43 3.91
C VAL A 101 13.63 -12.02 2.50
N ALA A 102 13.73 -13.36 2.38
CA ALA A 102 13.90 -14.02 1.10
C ALA A 102 12.62 -13.95 0.23
N ARG A 103 11.44 -14.04 0.86
CA ARG A 103 10.15 -13.94 0.16
C ARG A 103 9.53 -12.55 0.16
N GLN A 104 10.19 -11.59 0.82
CA GLN A 104 9.63 -10.28 1.17
C GLN A 104 8.33 -10.37 1.98
N GLY A 105 8.22 -11.40 2.82
CA GLY A 105 7.09 -11.58 3.73
C GLY A 105 7.23 -10.72 4.98
N LEU A 106 6.11 -10.27 5.50
CA LEU A 106 6.01 -9.54 6.77
C LEU A 106 4.78 -10.03 7.53
N VAL A 107 4.91 -10.40 8.79
CA VAL A 107 3.77 -10.54 9.70
C VAL A 107 3.86 -9.42 10.73
N SER A 108 2.85 -8.56 10.77
CA SER A 108 2.79 -7.49 11.76
C SER A 108 1.93 -7.94 12.94
N HIS A 109 2.58 -8.07 14.09
CA HIS A 109 1.98 -8.45 15.36
C HIS A 109 1.65 -7.19 16.16
N HIS A 110 0.38 -7.02 16.48
CA HIS A 110 -0.13 -5.93 17.30
C HIS A 110 -0.67 -6.50 18.60
N PHE A 111 0.02 -6.21 19.70
CA PHE A 111 -0.44 -6.46 21.05
C PHE A 111 -1.11 -5.19 21.57
N ARG A 112 -2.37 -5.26 21.96
CA ARG A 112 -3.10 -4.12 22.52
C ARG A 112 -3.66 -4.46 23.88
N THR A 113 -3.49 -3.56 24.84
CA THR A 113 -4.11 -3.69 26.15
C THR A 113 -5.48 -3.02 26.14
N ILE A 114 -6.55 -3.79 26.33
CA ILE A 114 -7.93 -3.32 26.41
C ILE A 114 -8.52 -3.83 27.72
N ASP A 115 -8.99 -2.92 28.58
CA ASP A 115 -9.56 -3.25 29.89
C ASP A 115 -8.67 -4.17 30.75
N GLY A 116 -7.34 -3.99 30.66
CA GLY A 116 -6.35 -4.77 31.38
C GLY A 116 -6.05 -6.16 30.79
N GLN A 117 -6.66 -6.52 29.65
CA GLN A 117 -6.37 -7.75 28.90
C GLN A 117 -5.52 -7.44 27.68
N VAL A 118 -4.58 -8.33 27.36
CA VAL A 118 -3.76 -8.21 26.14
C VAL A 118 -4.43 -8.99 25.01
N GLU A 119 -4.80 -8.28 23.96
CA GLU A 119 -5.26 -8.86 22.70
C GLU A 119 -4.12 -8.88 21.68
N LEU A 120 -3.88 -10.04 21.05
CA LEU A 120 -2.93 -10.18 19.95
C LEU A 120 -3.67 -10.29 18.62
N ARG A 121 -3.28 -9.45 17.66
CA ARG A 121 -3.65 -9.59 16.25
C ARG A 121 -2.40 -9.66 15.39
N SER A 122 -2.29 -10.70 14.58
CA SER A 122 -1.21 -10.88 13.60
C SER A 122 -1.77 -10.78 12.20
N ILE A 123 -1.18 -9.94 11.35
CA ILE A 123 -1.67 -9.68 9.99
C ILE A 123 -0.53 -9.94 9.01
N PRO A 124 -0.71 -10.85 8.03
CA PRO A 124 0.30 -11.10 7.01
C PRO A 124 0.27 -10.02 5.93
N PHE A 125 1.46 -9.68 5.46
CA PHE A 125 1.74 -8.69 4.43
C PHE A 125 2.88 -9.18 3.54
N ARG A 126 2.98 -8.59 2.35
CA ARG A 126 4.22 -8.62 1.55
C ARG A 126 4.73 -7.19 1.39
N TYR A 127 5.89 -6.88 1.97
CA TYR A 127 6.50 -5.57 1.79
C TYR A 127 7.07 -5.45 0.37
N VAL A 128 7.30 -4.20 -0.04
CA VAL A 128 7.67 -3.86 -1.40
C VAL A 128 8.67 -2.72 -1.38
N TRP A 129 9.67 -2.78 -2.28
CA TRP A 129 10.65 -1.70 -2.42
C TRP A 129 10.17 -0.63 -3.41
N PRO A 130 10.60 0.64 -3.24
CA PRO A 130 10.41 1.73 -4.20
C PRO A 130 10.58 1.33 -5.67
N ALA A 131 11.73 0.74 -6.01
CA ALA A 131 12.07 0.35 -7.37
C ALA A 131 11.24 -0.84 -7.89
N GLU A 132 10.77 -1.72 -7.00
CA GLU A 132 9.88 -2.82 -7.36
C GLU A 132 8.50 -2.29 -7.76
N LEU A 133 7.98 -1.28 -7.03
CA LEU A 133 6.76 -0.56 -7.43
C LEU A 133 6.91 0.12 -8.78
N ASP A 134 8.06 0.76 -9.04
CA ASP A 134 8.33 1.40 -10.32
C ASP A 134 8.33 0.38 -11.47
N LEU A 135 8.92 -0.80 -11.27
CA LEU A 135 8.88 -1.88 -12.26
C LEU A 135 7.45 -2.39 -12.48
N MET A 136 6.66 -2.59 -11.43
CA MET A 136 5.26 -2.99 -11.57
C MET A 136 4.42 -1.95 -12.31
N ALA A 137 4.68 -0.66 -12.08
CA ALA A 137 4.06 0.43 -12.82
C ALA A 137 4.44 0.41 -14.31
N GLN A 138 5.73 0.20 -14.63
CA GLN A 138 6.21 0.07 -16.01
C GLN A 138 5.55 -1.11 -16.74
N LEU A 139 5.44 -2.27 -16.09
CA LEU A 139 4.74 -3.45 -16.63
C LEU A 139 3.24 -3.18 -16.90
N ALA A 140 2.65 -2.20 -16.20
CA ALA A 140 1.28 -1.76 -16.41
C ALA A 140 1.17 -0.54 -17.35
N GLY A 141 2.28 -0.10 -17.97
CA GLY A 141 2.29 1.02 -18.91
C GLY A 141 2.21 2.40 -18.25
N MET A 142 2.69 2.54 -17.02
CA MET A 142 2.79 3.81 -16.30
C MET A 142 4.26 4.19 -16.03
N ALA A 143 4.54 5.47 -15.83
CA ALA A 143 5.86 5.97 -15.47
C ALA A 143 5.81 6.71 -14.13
N LEU A 144 6.88 6.61 -13.32
CA LEU A 144 7.00 7.38 -12.09
C LEU A 144 7.06 8.87 -12.44
N ARG A 145 6.16 9.66 -11.84
CA ARG A 145 6.13 11.11 -11.98
C ARG A 145 6.78 11.78 -10.77
N ASP A 146 6.37 11.39 -9.58
CA ASP A 146 6.80 12.01 -8.33
C ASP A 146 6.99 10.98 -7.21
N ARG A 147 7.90 11.30 -6.28
CA ARG A 147 8.08 10.54 -5.03
C ARG A 147 8.49 11.46 -3.88
N TRP A 148 7.76 11.36 -2.78
CA TRP A 148 7.97 12.14 -1.56
C TRP A 148 7.98 11.23 -0.32
N SER A 149 8.55 11.69 0.78
CA SER A 149 8.47 10.99 2.07
C SER A 149 7.13 11.19 2.79
N GLY A 150 6.26 12.07 2.30
CA GLY A 150 4.95 12.33 2.86
C GLY A 150 4.04 13.19 1.97
N TRP A 151 2.82 13.42 2.44
CA TRP A 151 1.77 14.16 1.73
C TRP A 151 2.02 15.67 1.62
N ARG A 152 2.99 16.22 2.37
CA ARG A 152 3.39 17.64 2.22
C ARG A 152 4.58 17.78 1.27
N GLN A 153 4.81 16.77 0.43
CA GLN A 153 5.87 16.75 -0.58
C GLN A 153 7.27 16.84 0.05
N GLU A 154 7.44 16.31 1.26
CA GLU A 154 8.75 16.22 1.89
C GLU A 154 9.71 15.40 1.01
N PRO A 155 11.00 15.78 0.88
CA PRO A 155 11.95 15.03 0.05
C PRO A 155 12.04 13.56 0.47
N PHE A 156 12.09 12.65 -0.52
CA PHE A 156 12.36 11.23 -0.28
C PHE A 156 13.87 10.98 -0.28
N THR A 157 14.40 10.42 0.80
CA THR A 157 15.84 10.20 1.04
C THR A 157 16.09 8.81 1.62
N SER A 158 17.36 8.45 1.84
CA SER A 158 17.73 7.18 2.52
C SER A 158 17.17 7.04 3.93
N ASP A 159 16.77 8.14 4.58
CA ASP A 159 16.25 8.16 5.95
C ASP A 159 14.72 8.09 6.01
N SER A 160 14.05 8.10 4.85
CA SER A 160 12.59 8.10 4.76
C SER A 160 12.02 6.74 5.15
N ARG A 161 11.08 6.74 6.12
CA ARG A 161 10.41 5.52 6.63
C ARG A 161 9.16 5.13 5.83
N GLN A 162 8.70 6.00 4.96
CA GLN A 162 7.59 5.78 4.05
C GLN A 162 7.78 6.62 2.80
N HIS A 163 6.94 6.38 1.80
CA HIS A 163 6.85 7.25 0.65
C HIS A 163 5.42 7.38 0.13
N VAL A 164 5.15 8.51 -0.51
CA VAL A 164 4.02 8.74 -1.40
C VAL A 164 4.57 8.80 -2.81
N SER A 165 4.17 7.86 -3.66
CA SER A 165 4.61 7.78 -5.06
C SER A 165 3.45 7.96 -6.00
N VAL A 166 3.69 8.71 -7.07
CA VAL A 166 2.72 8.98 -8.14
C VAL A 166 3.26 8.41 -9.43
N TRP A 167 2.52 7.50 -10.05
CA TRP A 167 2.77 7.04 -11.41
C TRP A 167 1.68 7.56 -12.34
N GLU A 168 2.05 7.94 -13.55
CA GLU A 168 1.14 8.47 -14.56
C GLU A 168 1.03 7.50 -15.74
N LYS A 169 -0.20 7.26 -16.19
CA LYS A 169 -0.48 6.57 -17.44
C LYS A 169 -0.29 7.57 -18.58
N PRO A 170 0.54 7.29 -19.60
CA PRO A 170 0.79 8.20 -20.70
C PRO A 170 -0.51 8.72 -21.33
N PRO A 171 -0.56 9.99 -21.77
CA PRO A 171 -1.67 10.48 -22.57
C PRO A 171 -1.76 9.70 -23.88
N SER A 172 -2.97 9.60 -24.45
CA SER A 172 -3.14 9.05 -25.79
C SER A 172 -2.26 9.84 -26.75
N ALA A 173 -1.48 9.16 -27.58
CA ALA A 173 -0.81 9.84 -28.68
C ALA A 173 -1.88 10.54 -29.53
N GLN A 174 -1.76 11.85 -29.71
CA GLN A 174 -2.51 12.54 -30.75
C GLN A 174 -1.98 12.03 -32.09
N ILE A 175 -2.79 11.25 -32.80
CA ILE A 175 -2.53 10.82 -34.19
C ILE A 175 -3.02 11.94 -35.11
#